data_AF-A0A099T405-F1
#
_entry.id   AF-A0A099T405-F1
#
_cell.length_a   1.000
_cell.length_b   1.000
_cell.length_c   1.000
_cell.angle_alpha   90.00
_cell.angle_beta   90.00
_cell.angle_gamma   90.00
#
_symmetry.space_group_name_H-M   'P 1'
#
loop_
_entity.id
_entity.type
_entity.pdbx_description
1 polymer ?
#
loop_
_entity_poly.entity_id
_entity_poly.type
_entity_poly.pdbx_seq_one_letter_code
_entity_poly.pdbx_strand_id
1 'polypeptide(L)' 'MNEIAAVLAQVQNAPDPVAAVKRLVLAHSGHWCEPENAHGLFEVQLMGLAGIGPSVAAAVDDWLLQAKDTVFEDAKAS' A
#
# COMPACT_ATOMS: atom_id res chain seq x y z
N MET A 1 10.54 15.65 -1.35
CA MET A 1 9.29 14.89 -1.58
C MET A 1 9.38 13.67 -0.69
N ASN A 2 8.45 13.51 0.25
CA ASN A 2 8.45 12.35 1.14
C ASN A 2 8.32 11.07 0.27
N GLU A 3 9.14 10.05 0.54
CA GLU A 3 9.21 8.81 -0.26
C GLU A 3 7.81 8.17 -0.38
N ILE A 4 7.04 8.20 0.71
CA ILE A 4 5.65 7.74 0.73
C ILE A 4 4.73 8.53 -0.20
N ALA A 5 4.96 9.83 -0.40
CA ALA A 5 4.16 10.64 -1.34
C ALA A 5 4.39 10.24 -2.80
N ALA A 6 5.63 9.88 -3.15
CA ALA A 6 5.97 9.39 -4.49
C ALA A 6 5.36 7.99 -4.73
N VAL A 7 5.49 7.08 -3.76
CA VAL A 7 4.88 5.75 -3.83
C VAL A 7 3.35 5.85 -3.90
N LEU A 8 2.74 6.69 -3.06
CA LEU A 8 1.30 6.95 -3.06
C LEU A 8 0.81 7.45 -4.42
N ALA A 9 1.50 8.41 -5.03
CA ALA A 9 1.16 8.91 -6.36
C ALA A 9 1.28 7.81 -7.42
N GLN A 10 2.31 6.96 -7.34
CA GLN A 10 2.49 5.85 -8.28
C GLN A 10 1.36 4.82 -8.18
N VAL A 11 0.92 4.46 -6.97
CA VAL A 11 -0.16 3.49 -6.77
C VAL A 11 -1.51 4.07 -7.21
N GLN A 12 -1.81 5.33 -6.88
CA GLN A 12 -3.08 5.97 -7.25
C GLN A 12 -3.27 6.15 -8.76
N ASN A 13 -2.18 6.37 -9.50
CA ASN A 13 -2.22 6.54 -10.95
C ASN A 13 -2.05 5.21 -11.73
N ALA A 14 -1.88 4.09 -11.03
CA ALA A 14 -1.74 2.80 -11.68
C ALA A 14 -3.10 2.30 -12.21
N PRO A 15 -3.15 1.67 -13.39
CA PRO A 15 -4.37 1.03 -13.89
C PRO A 15 -4.79 -0.16 -13.03
N ASP A 16 -3.85 -0.77 -12.32
CA ASP A 16 -4.07 -1.81 -11.33
C ASP A 16 -3.26 -1.47 -10.06
N PRO A 17 -3.89 -0.87 -9.05
CA PRO A 17 -3.26 -0.53 -7.78
C PRO A 17 -2.69 -1.76 -7.06
N VAL A 18 -3.36 -2.91 -7.12
CA VAL A 18 -2.89 -4.14 -6.46
C VAL A 18 -1.60 -4.63 -7.10
N ALA A 19 -1.55 -4.71 -8.44
CA ALA A 19 -0.33 -5.07 -9.14
C ALA A 19 0.80 -4.03 -8.96
N ALA A 20 0.47 -2.76 -8.78
CA ALA A 20 1.46 -1.72 -8.46
C ALA A 20 2.06 -1.93 -7.06
N VAL A 21 1.22 -2.10 -6.04
CA VAL A 21 1.66 -2.37 -4.67
C VAL A 21 2.49 -3.64 -4.60
N LYS A 22 2.07 -4.74 -5.25
CA LYS A 22 2.85 -5.98 -5.33
C LYS A 22 4.28 -5.73 -5.82
N ARG A 23 4.42 -5.02 -6.95
CA ARG A 23 5.74 -4.68 -7.51
C ARG A 23 6.57 -3.85 -6.53
N LEU A 24 5.94 -2.90 -5.85
CA LEU A 24 6.61 -2.04 -4.87
C LEU A 24 7.06 -2.82 -3.64
N VAL A 25 6.21 -3.67 -3.07
CA VAL A 25 6.58 -4.55 -1.95
C VAL A 25 7.79 -5.39 -2.31
N LEU A 26 7.78 -6.05 -3.47
CA LEU A 26 8.90 -6.86 -3.94
C LEU A 26 10.17 -6.04 -4.20
N ALA A 27 10.03 -4.83 -4.77
CA ALA A 27 11.16 -3.93 -5.02
C ALA A 27 11.83 -3.45 -3.72
N HIS A 28 11.08 -3.35 -2.62
CA HIS A 28 11.59 -3.02 -1.29
C HIS A 28 12.01 -4.26 -0.49
N SER A 29 12.28 -5.39 -1.16
CA SER A 29 12.64 -6.68 -0.54
C SER A 29 11.58 -7.24 0.42
N GLY A 30 10.34 -6.77 0.30
CA GLY A 30 9.18 -7.29 1.03
C GLY A 30 8.68 -8.60 0.42
N HIS A 31 7.82 -9.28 1.18
CA HIS A 31 7.16 -10.50 0.73
C HIS A 31 5.73 -10.21 0.30
N TRP A 32 5.29 -10.86 -0.77
CA TRP A 32 3.92 -10.78 -1.26
C TRP A 32 3.28 -12.17 -1.21
N CYS A 33 2.21 -12.30 -0.44
CA CYS A 33 1.41 -13.53 -0.40
C CYS A 33 0.40 -13.52 -1.55
N GLU A 34 0.46 -14.53 -2.42
CA GLU A 34 -0.60 -14.71 -3.43
C GLU A 34 -1.92 -15.08 -2.73
N PRO A 35 -3.06 -14.51 -3.17
CA PRO A 35 -4.36 -14.77 -2.54
C PRO A 35 -4.94 -16.15 -2.88
N GLU A 36 -4.29 -16.93 -3.75
CA GLU A 36 -4.80 -18.22 -4.21
C GLU A 36 -4.94 -19.20 -3.04
N ASN A 37 -6.19 -19.54 -2.69
CA ASN A 37 -6.57 -20.40 -1.56
C ASN A 37 -6.29 -19.83 -0.17
N ALA A 38 -6.03 -18.51 -0.06
CA ALA A 38 -5.93 -17.83 1.22
C ALA A 38 -7.31 -17.44 1.76
N HIS A 39 -7.59 -17.79 3.01
CA HIS A 39 -8.80 -17.41 3.73
C HIS A 39 -8.42 -16.58 4.96
N GLY A 40 -9.16 -15.50 5.23
CA GLY A 40 -8.95 -14.64 6.40
C GLY A 40 -8.65 -13.19 6.04
N LEU A 41 -7.89 -12.52 6.91
CA LEU A 41 -7.42 -11.16 6.69
C LEU A 41 -6.14 -11.16 5.85
N PHE A 42 -6.06 -10.18 4.97
CA PHE A 42 -4.89 -9.86 4.18
C PHE A 42 -4.23 -8.62 4.76
N GLU A 43 -2.92 -8.62 4.80
CA GLU A 43 -2.10 -7.49 5.22
C GLU A 43 -1.14 -7.14 4.09
N VAL A 44 -1.03 -5.85 3.81
CA VAL A 44 -0.07 -5.26 2.88
C VAL A 44 0.81 -4.32 3.68
N GLN A 45 2.11 -4.62 3.76
CA GLN A 45 3.08 -3.76 4.42
C GLN A 45 3.97 -3.07 3.39
N LEU A 46 3.94 -1.74 3.36
CA LEU A 46 4.73 -0.92 2.44
C LEU A 46 4.99 0.46 3.04
N MET A 47 6.21 0.99 2.91
CA MET A 47 6.60 2.32 3.43
C MET A 47 6.32 2.51 4.94
N GLY A 48 6.42 1.45 5.74
CA GLY A 48 6.16 1.50 7.18
C GLY A 48 4.68 1.55 7.59
N LEU A 49 3.75 1.45 6.62
CA LEU A 49 2.31 1.32 6.87
C LEU A 49 1.84 -0.11 6.60
N ALA A 50 0.83 -0.54 7.33
CA ALA A 50 0.17 -1.84 7.18
C ALA A 50 -1.30 -1.63 6.83
N GLY A 51 -1.67 -1.91 5.58
CA GLY A 51 -3.05 -1.94 5.13
C GLY A 51 -3.68 -3.31 5.38
N ILE A 52 -4.88 -3.36 5.95
CA ILE A 52 -5.54 -4.61 6.36
C ILE A 52 -6.94 -4.70 5.76
N GLY A 53 -7.31 -5.89 5.23
CA GLY A 53 -8.65 -6.09 4.71
C GLY A 53 -9.04 -7.57 4.50
N PRO A 54 -10.32 -7.86 4.22
CA PRO A 54 -10.81 -9.21 3.94
C PRO A 54 -10.38 -9.73 2.55
N SER A 55 -9.70 -8.91 1.76
CA SER A 55 -9.10 -9.27 0.48
C SER A 55 -7.83 -8.44 0.27
N VAL A 56 -6.97 -8.86 -0.66
CA VAL A 56 -5.78 -8.08 -1.06
C VAL A 56 -6.18 -6.69 -1.56
N ALA A 57 -7.25 -6.58 -2.34
CA ALA A 57 -7.74 -5.29 -2.83
C ALA A 57 -8.15 -4.37 -1.66
N ALA A 58 -8.88 -4.90 -0.68
CA ALA A 58 -9.28 -4.14 0.49
C ALA A 58 -8.09 -3.73 1.37
N ALA A 59 -7.08 -4.58 1.51
CA ALA A 59 -5.84 -4.25 2.20
C ALA A 59 -5.04 -3.14 1.46
N VAL A 60 -5.05 -3.14 0.13
CA VAL A 60 -4.47 -2.06 -0.68
C VAL A 60 -5.26 -0.76 -0.54
N ASP A 61 -6.58 -0.82 -0.52
CA ASP A 61 -7.44 0.36 -0.31
C ASP A 61 -7.20 0.97 1.08
N ASP A 62 -7.08 0.14 2.11
CA ASP A 62 -6.75 0.57 3.46
C ASP A 62 -5.35 1.21 3.55
N TRP A 63 -4.34 0.60 2.91
CA TRP A 63 -3.00 1.20 2.81
C TRP A 63 -3.03 2.56 2.11
N LEU A 64 -3.82 2.70 1.02
CA LEU A 64 -3.98 3.96 0.30
C LEU A 64 -4.61 5.06 1.16
N LEU A 65 -5.57 4.72 2.03
CA LEU A 65 -6.17 5.65 2.97
C LEU A 65 -5.12 6.13 3.99
N GLN A 66 -4.42 5.21 4.64
CA GLN A 66 -3.39 5.53 5.63
C GLN A 66 -2.23 6.35 5.03
N ALA A 67 -1.82 6.04 3.80
CA ALA A 67 -0.76 6.76 3.11
C ALA A 67 -1.18 8.21 2.78
N LYS A 68 -2.44 8.44 2.40
CA LYS A 68 -2.98 9.80 2.19
C LYS A 68 -2.95 10.61 3.47
N ASP A 69 -3.41 10.03 4.58
CA ASP A 69 -3.41 10.69 5.89
C ASP A 69 -1.98 11.00 6.34
N THR A 70 -1.05 10.06 6.17
CA THR A 70 0.36 10.26 6.50
C THR A 70 0.98 11.42 5.72
N VAL A 71 0.75 11.48 4.40
CA VAL A 71 1.24 12.57 3.55
C VAL A 71 0.61 13.92 3.95
N PHE A 72 -0.67 13.92 4.31
CA PHE A 72 -1.37 15.12 4.74
C PHE A 72 -0.82 15.67 6.08
N GLU A 73 -0.60 14.80 7.07
CA GLU A 73 -0.05 15.20 8.37
C GLU A 73 1.42 15.66 8.25
N ASP A 74 2.24 15.01 7.40
CA ASP A 74 3.63 15.42 7.13
C ASP A 74 3.71 16.82 6.49
N ALA A 75 2.76 17.14 5.61
CA ALA A 75 2.64 18.46 4.98
C ALA A 75 2.22 19.56 5.97
N LYS A 76 1.48 19.22 7.04
CA LYS A 76 1.07 20.15 8.10
C LYS A 76 2.18 20.40 9.12
N ALA A 77 3.09 19.44 9.29
CA ALA A 77 4.23 19.52 10.21
C ALA A 77 5.46 20.24 9.63
N SER A 78 5.46 20.54 8.33
CA SER A 78 6.53 21.23 7.58
C SER A 78 6.27 22.73 7.44
#